data_AF-A0A222AJ75-F1
#
_entry.id   AF-A0A222AJ75-F1
#
_cell.length_a   1.000
_cell.length_b   1.000
_cell.length_c   1.000
_cell.angle_alpha   90.00
_cell.angle_beta   90.00
_cell.angle_gamma   90.00
#
_symmetry.space_group_name_H-M   'P 1'
#
loop_
_entity.id
_entity.type
_entity.pdbx_description
1 polymer ?
#
loop_
_entity_poly.entity_id
_entity_poly.type
_entity_poly.pdbx_seq_one_letter_code
_entity_poly.pdbx_strand_id
1 'polypeptide(L)'
;MNKTCARCEKTVYPTEELKCLDKVWHKGCFKCQECGMTLNMRTYKGYGKLPYCEAHVPKAKHTTMAETPELKRIAENTKIQSNVKYHADFEKSKGKFTQVADDPETLRIKANTKIISNVAYHGELEKKAQMEKQRQINENGEIV
;
A
#
# COMPACT_ATOMS: atom_id res chain seq x y z
N MET A 1 53.24 -15.16 -30.58
CA MET A 1 52.50 -15.36 -29.30
C MET A 1 52.37 -16.85 -29.03
N ASN A 2 52.79 -17.31 -27.86
CA ASN A 2 52.54 -18.69 -27.42
C ASN A 2 51.09 -18.82 -26.95
N LYS A 3 50.36 -19.83 -27.45
CA LYS A 3 48.98 -20.09 -27.03
C LYS A 3 48.99 -20.67 -25.62
N THR A 4 48.12 -20.20 -24.73
CA THR A 4 48.02 -20.68 -23.35
C THR A 4 46.68 -21.39 -23.11
N CYS A 5 46.68 -22.34 -22.18
CA CYS A 5 45.49 -23.08 -21.82
C CYS A 5 44.59 -22.26 -20.90
N ALA A 6 43.29 -22.19 -21.19
CA ALA A 6 42.33 -21.49 -20.34
C ALA A 6 42.07 -22.13 -18.96
N ARG A 7 42.54 -23.36 -18.69
CA ARG A 7 42.37 -24.04 -17.40
C ARG A 7 43.60 -24.00 -16.51
N CYS A 8 44.76 -24.29 -17.10
CA CYS A 8 46.02 -24.43 -16.36
C CYS A 8 47.03 -23.32 -16.68
N GLU A 9 46.69 -22.40 -17.60
CA GLU A 9 47.49 -21.24 -18.01
C GLU A 9 48.86 -21.57 -18.62
N LYS A 10 49.22 -22.85 -18.71
CA LYS A 10 50.45 -23.32 -19.35
C LYS A 10 50.37 -23.20 -20.88
N THR A 11 51.53 -23.10 -21.51
CA THR A 11 51.63 -23.11 -22.98
C THR A 11 51.07 -24.41 -23.56
N VAL A 12 50.28 -24.29 -24.62
CA VAL A 12 49.69 -25.42 -25.33
C VAL A 12 50.47 -25.59 -26.64
N TYR A 13 51.10 -26.74 -26.80
CA TYR A 13 51.77 -27.10 -28.05
C TYR A 13 50.76 -27.49 -29.13
N PRO A 14 51.07 -27.29 -30.43
CA PRO A 14 50.18 -27.65 -31.53
C PRO A 14 49.69 -29.11 -31.50
N THR A 15 50.48 -30.04 -30.97
CA THR A 15 50.10 -31.46 -30.84
C THR A 15 48.93 -31.68 -29.86
N GLU A 16 48.86 -30.89 -28.80
CA GLU A 16 47.83 -31.01 -27.75
C GLU A 16 46.73 -29.94 -27.84
N GLU A 17 46.74 -29.12 -28.89
CA GLU A 17 45.83 -27.99 -29.00
C GLU A 17 44.39 -28.43 -29.27
N LEU A 18 43.48 -27.99 -28.40
CA LEU A 18 42.05 -28.05 -28.61
C LEU A 18 41.50 -26.63 -28.60
N LYS A 19 41.03 -26.15 -29.76
CA LYS A 19 40.41 -24.82 -29.90
C LYS A 19 38.91 -24.94 -29.67
N CYS A 20 38.42 -24.31 -28.60
CA CYS A 20 37.04 -24.38 -28.20
C CYS A 20 36.63 -23.13 -27.44
N LEU A 21 35.43 -22.59 -27.73
CA LEU A 21 34.87 -21.38 -27.07
C LEU A 21 35.85 -20.20 -27.09
N ASP A 22 36.45 -19.94 -28.27
CA ASP A 22 37.44 -18.89 -28.52
C ASP A 22 38.71 -18.95 -27.64
N LYS A 23 38.95 -20.09 -27.00
CA LYS A 23 40.10 -20.33 -26.13
C LYS A 23 40.82 -21.62 -26.55
N VAL A 24 42.09 -21.73 -26.15
CA VAL A 24 42.90 -22.93 -26.37
C VAL A 24 42.95 -23.74 -25.08
N TRP A 25 42.82 -25.05 -25.20
CA TRP A 25 42.80 -26.00 -24.09
C TRP A 25 43.73 -27.17 -24.41
N HIS A 26 44.33 -27.80 -23.39
CA HIS A 26 44.89 -29.14 -23.57
C HIS A 26 43.76 -30.16 -23.64
N LYS A 27 43.97 -31.25 -24.39
CA LYS A 27 43.01 -32.38 -24.47
C LYS A 27 42.60 -32.90 -23.09
N GLY A 28 43.56 -33.00 -22.14
CA GLY A 28 43.28 -33.43 -20.77
C GLY A 28 42.70 -32.34 -19.85
N CYS A 29 42.84 -31.06 -20.20
CA CYS A 29 42.35 -29.93 -19.40
C CYS A 29 40.90 -29.55 -19.73
N PHE A 30 40.34 -30.10 -20.80
CA PHE A 30 38.97 -29.84 -21.21
C PHE A 30 38.00 -30.67 -20.38
N LYS A 31 37.63 -30.16 -19.21
CA LYS A 31 36.81 -30.83 -18.21
C LYS A 31 35.54 -30.03 -17.92
N CYS A 32 34.43 -30.69 -17.62
CA CYS A 32 33.22 -30.02 -17.15
C CYS A 32 33.49 -29.28 -15.83
N GLN A 33 33.02 -28.04 -15.73
CA GLN A 33 33.19 -27.23 -14.50
C GLN A 33 32.47 -27.81 -13.28
N GLU A 34 31.35 -28.52 -13.47
CA GLU A 34 30.56 -29.09 -12.36
C GLU A 34 31.03 -30.49 -11.95
N CYS A 35 31.22 -31.41 -12.91
CA CYS A 35 31.55 -32.80 -12.60
C CYS A 35 33.00 -33.21 -12.83
N GLY A 36 33.84 -32.32 -13.39
CA GLY A 36 35.24 -32.63 -13.68
C GLY A 36 35.46 -33.70 -14.77
N MET A 37 34.40 -34.22 -15.38
CA MET A 37 34.49 -35.21 -16.47
C MET A 37 35.22 -34.61 -17.67
N THR A 38 36.21 -35.32 -18.20
CA THR A 38 36.89 -34.93 -19.44
C THR A 38 35.92 -34.97 -20.60
N LEU A 39 35.72 -33.83 -21.24
CA LEU A 39 34.85 -33.69 -22.40
C LEU A 39 35.68 -33.83 -23.67
N ASN A 40 35.01 -34.14 -24.77
CA ASN A 40 35.59 -34.10 -26.10
C ASN A 40 34.81 -33.13 -26.98
N MET A 41 35.33 -32.82 -28.17
CA MET A 41 34.72 -31.86 -29.09
C MET A 41 33.29 -32.23 -29.54
N ARG A 42 32.89 -33.51 -29.40
CA ARG A 42 31.56 -34.01 -29.77
C ARG A 42 30.55 -33.95 -28.63
N THR A 43 31.01 -34.12 -27.38
CA THR A 43 30.16 -34.32 -26.19
C THR A 43 30.00 -33.07 -25.34
N TYR A 44 30.78 -32.03 -25.58
CA TYR A 44 30.68 -30.79 -24.81
C TYR A 44 29.52 -29.92 -25.26
N LYS A 45 29.01 -29.13 -24.32
CA LYS A 45 28.07 -28.03 -24.56
C LYS A 45 28.65 -26.77 -23.94
N GLY A 46 28.73 -25.70 -24.72
CA GLY A 46 29.24 -24.42 -24.26
C GLY A 46 28.14 -23.57 -23.65
N TYR A 47 28.32 -23.14 -22.40
CA TYR A 47 27.47 -22.14 -21.76
C TYR A 47 28.37 -21.08 -21.14
N GLY A 48 28.16 -19.79 -21.44
CA GLY A 48 28.97 -18.70 -20.86
C GLY A 48 30.50 -18.80 -21.09
N LYS A 49 30.94 -19.37 -22.23
CA LYS A 49 32.37 -19.62 -22.57
C LYS A 49 33.08 -20.66 -21.69
N LEU A 50 32.32 -21.50 -20.98
CA LEU A 50 32.84 -22.64 -20.23
C LEU A 50 32.31 -23.96 -20.79
N PRO A 51 33.11 -25.05 -20.74
CA PRO A 51 32.66 -26.37 -21.18
C PRO A 51 31.83 -27.08 -20.11
N TYR A 52 30.63 -27.53 -20.49
CA TYR A 52 29.72 -28.34 -19.67
C TYR A 52 29.46 -29.70 -20.34
N CYS A 53 29.18 -30.72 -19.54
CA CYS A 53 28.66 -31.98 -20.06
C CYS A 53 27.17 -31.84 -20.37
N GLU A 54 26.61 -32.74 -21.17
CA GLU A 54 25.20 -32.72 -21.57
C GLU A 54 24.20 -32.68 -20.40
N ALA A 55 24.56 -33.30 -19.27
CA ALA A 55 23.73 -33.31 -18.05
C ALA A 55 23.77 -31.99 -17.28
N HIS A 56 24.93 -31.32 -17.22
CA HIS A 56 25.20 -30.14 -16.41
C HIS A 56 25.08 -28.81 -17.18
N VAL A 57 24.55 -28.83 -18.40
CA VAL A 57 24.28 -27.58 -19.13
C VAL A 57 23.12 -26.86 -18.45
N PRO A 58 23.27 -25.57 -18.10
CA PRO A 58 22.14 -24.75 -17.71
C PRO A 58 21.12 -24.70 -18.86
N LYS A 59 20.07 -25.50 -18.76
CA LYS A 59 18.98 -25.50 -19.73
C LYS A 59 18.21 -24.21 -19.52
N ALA A 60 18.11 -23.40 -20.57
CA ALA A 60 17.26 -22.22 -20.56
C ALA A 60 15.82 -22.69 -20.27
N LYS A 61 15.34 -22.42 -19.06
CA LYS A 61 13.93 -22.65 -18.70
C LYS A 61 13.13 -21.56 -19.40
N HIS A 62 12.13 -21.95 -20.17
CA HIS A 62 11.24 -21.01 -20.85
C HIS A 62 10.68 -20.02 -19.82
N THR A 63 11.06 -18.75 -19.96
CA THR A 63 10.59 -17.68 -19.10
C THR A 63 9.18 -17.33 -19.56
N THR A 64 8.16 -18.01 -19.02
CA THR A 64 6.82 -17.43 -19.06
C THR A 64 6.90 -16.14 -18.24
N MET A 65 6.74 -14.99 -18.91
CA MET A 65 6.78 -13.70 -18.24
C MET A 65 5.74 -13.70 -17.12
N ALA A 66 6.19 -13.79 -15.87
CA ALA A 66 5.31 -13.97 -14.72
C ALA A 66 4.51 -12.72 -14.36
N GLU A 67 4.84 -11.55 -14.91
CA GLU A 67 4.15 -10.30 -14.59
C GLU A 67 3.99 -9.42 -15.82
N THR A 68 3.11 -9.81 -16.74
CA THR A 68 2.62 -8.83 -17.71
C THR A 68 1.87 -7.72 -16.97
N PRO A 69 2.01 -6.45 -17.39
CA PRO A 69 1.28 -5.33 -16.80
C PRO A 69 -0.24 -5.53 -16.79
N GLU A 70 -0.75 -6.32 -17.74
CA GLU A 70 -2.15 -6.75 -17.84
C GLU A 70 -2.62 -7.51 -16.59
N LEU A 71 -1.85 -8.47 -16.08
CA LEU A 71 -2.25 -9.27 -14.92
C LEU A 71 -2.33 -8.42 -13.64
N LYS A 72 -1.46 -7.42 -13.49
CA LYS A 72 -1.51 -6.48 -12.38
C LYS A 72 -2.80 -5.66 -12.41
N ARG A 73 -3.19 -5.16 -13.58
CA ARG A 73 -4.44 -4.40 -13.78
C ARG A 73 -5.68 -5.24 -13.48
N ILE A 74 -5.72 -6.50 -13.91
CA ILE A 74 -6.86 -7.40 -13.62
C ILE A 74 -6.97 -7.65 -12.12
N ALA A 75 -5.85 -7.93 -11.44
CA ALA A 75 -5.84 -8.20 -10.00
C ALA A 75 -6.25 -6.98 -9.15
N GLU A 76 -5.84 -5.77 -9.53
CA GLU A 76 -6.26 -4.53 -8.87
C GLU A 76 -7.76 -4.27 -9.07
N ASN A 77 -8.27 -4.46 -10.29
CA ASN A 77 -9.69 -4.28 -10.59
C ASN A 77 -10.59 -5.29 -9.85
N THR A 78 -10.17 -6.56 -9.74
CA THR A 78 -10.92 -7.57 -8.99
C THR A 78 -10.99 -7.26 -7.49
N LYS A 79 -9.92 -6.71 -6.90
CA LYS A 79 -9.92 -6.29 -5.48
C LYS A 79 -10.93 -5.18 -5.22
N ILE A 80 -11.06 -4.24 -6.17
CA ILE A 80 -11.98 -3.10 -6.07
C ILE A 80 -13.44 -3.55 -6.27
N GLN A 81 -13.69 -4.55 -7.13
CA GLN A 81 -15.05 -5.03 -7.43
C GLN A 81 -15.68 -5.96 -6.39
N SER A 82 -14.94 -6.45 -5.40
CA SER A 82 -15.54 -7.35 -4.40
C SER A 82 -16.51 -6.60 -3.47
N ASN A 83 -17.64 -7.25 -3.14
CA ASN A 83 -18.68 -6.81 -2.19
C ASN A 83 -18.15 -6.37 -0.81
N VAL A 84 -16.88 -6.64 -0.51
CA VAL A 84 -16.17 -6.20 0.70
C VAL A 84 -15.97 -4.68 0.72
N LYS A 85 -15.68 -4.00 -0.40
CA LYS A 85 -15.57 -2.52 -0.40
C LYS A 85 -16.92 -1.89 -0.07
N TYR A 86 -17.98 -2.39 -0.70
CA TYR A 86 -19.35 -1.89 -0.52
C TYR A 86 -19.85 -2.13 0.91
N HIS A 87 -19.62 -3.32 1.48
CA HIS A 87 -19.97 -3.60 2.86
C HIS A 87 -19.02 -2.95 3.88
N ALA A 88 -17.74 -2.74 3.57
CA ALA A 88 -16.79 -2.07 4.46
C ALA A 88 -17.07 -0.56 4.57
N ASP A 89 -17.46 0.10 3.48
CA ASP A 89 -17.89 1.49 3.53
C ASP A 89 -19.25 1.61 4.25
N PHE A 90 -20.16 0.63 4.08
CA PHE A 90 -21.41 0.52 4.83
C PHE A 90 -21.17 0.30 6.34
N GLU A 91 -20.30 -0.64 6.74
CA GLU A 91 -19.94 -0.90 8.14
C GLU A 91 -19.20 0.28 8.78
N LYS A 92 -18.30 0.96 8.06
CA LYS A 92 -17.65 2.20 8.53
C LYS A 92 -18.64 3.34 8.73
N SER A 93 -19.70 3.41 7.91
CA SER A 93 -20.77 4.39 8.06
C SER A 93 -21.74 4.03 9.19
N LYS A 94 -21.89 2.74 9.52
CA LYS A 94 -22.79 2.24 10.58
C LYS A 94 -22.38 2.61 12.01
N GLY A 95 -21.23 3.26 12.20
CA GLY A 95 -20.71 3.68 13.51
C GLY A 95 -20.42 5.18 13.64
N LYS A 96 -20.70 6.00 12.62
CA LYS A 96 -20.48 7.46 12.68
C LYS A 96 -21.80 8.21 12.91
N PHE A 97 -22.50 7.86 13.99
CA PHE A 97 -23.51 8.77 14.52
C PHE A 97 -22.76 9.85 15.31
N THR A 98 -22.30 10.90 14.63
CA THR A 98 -22.05 12.16 15.31
C THR A 98 -23.39 12.57 15.90
N GLN A 99 -23.56 12.44 17.21
CA GLN A 99 -24.63 13.12 17.91
C GLN A 99 -24.42 14.60 17.65
N VAL A 100 -25.09 15.12 16.62
CA VAL A 100 -25.25 16.56 16.43
C VAL A 100 -26.17 16.95 17.58
N ALA A 101 -25.55 17.18 18.74
CA ALA A 101 -26.25 17.33 20.00
C ALA A 101 -27.00 18.66 20.09
N ASP A 102 -26.82 19.55 19.11
CA ASP A 102 -27.61 20.77 18.98
C ASP A 102 -27.50 21.29 17.53
N ASP A 103 -28.59 21.17 16.77
CA ASP A 103 -28.76 21.91 15.51
C ASP A 103 -28.86 23.42 15.86
N PRO A 104 -28.31 24.34 15.05
CA PRO A 104 -28.41 25.78 15.31
C PRO A 104 -29.85 26.27 15.55
N GLU A 105 -30.84 25.59 14.98
CA GLU A 105 -32.26 25.86 15.16
C GLU A 105 -32.75 25.41 16.54
N THR A 106 -32.30 24.25 17.05
CA THR A 106 -32.67 23.79 18.40
C THR A 106 -32.08 24.66 19.50
N LEU A 107 -30.89 25.23 19.29
CA LEU A 107 -30.29 26.22 20.19
C LEU A 107 -31.11 27.52 20.23
N ARG A 108 -31.56 28.00 19.06
CA ARG A 108 -32.42 29.18 18.95
C ARG A 108 -33.76 29.00 19.65
N ILE A 109 -34.41 27.85 19.46
CA ILE A 109 -35.67 27.54 20.13
C ILE A 109 -35.47 27.48 21.64
N LYS A 110 -34.41 26.80 22.12
CA LYS A 110 -34.11 26.70 23.56
C LYS A 110 -33.79 28.04 24.22
N ALA A 111 -33.10 28.95 23.51
CA ALA A 111 -32.84 30.31 23.97
C ALA A 111 -34.13 31.14 24.03
N ASN A 112 -34.97 31.10 22.99
CA ASN A 112 -36.27 31.76 22.98
C ASN A 112 -37.18 31.23 24.10
N THR A 113 -37.26 29.92 24.30
CA THR A 113 -38.04 29.31 25.38
C THR A 113 -37.58 29.78 26.76
N LYS A 114 -36.27 29.92 26.99
CA LYS A 114 -35.72 30.44 28.26
C LYS A 114 -36.00 31.93 28.48
N ILE A 115 -35.94 32.74 27.42
CA ILE A 115 -36.27 34.17 27.48
C ILE A 115 -37.75 34.35 27.81
N ILE A 116 -38.62 33.54 27.19
CA ILE A 116 -40.06 33.53 27.42
C ILE A 116 -40.39 33.03 28.85
N SER A 117 -39.68 32.00 29.35
CA SER A 117 -40.06 31.34 30.60
C SER A 117 -39.68 32.10 31.88
N ASN A 118 -38.63 32.93 31.89
CA ASN A 118 -38.15 33.57 33.14
C ASN A 118 -38.40 35.08 33.26
N VAL A 119 -38.78 35.79 32.20
CA VAL A 119 -38.96 37.26 32.26
C VAL A 119 -40.44 37.66 32.34
N ALA A 120 -41.36 36.88 31.76
CA ALA A 120 -42.78 37.21 31.76
C ALA A 120 -43.45 37.01 33.14
N TYR A 121 -43.09 35.94 33.86
CA TYR A 121 -43.81 35.55 35.09
C TYR A 121 -43.43 36.37 36.34
N HIS A 122 -42.18 36.82 36.46
CA HIS A 122 -41.75 37.66 37.59
C HIS A 122 -41.86 39.16 37.29
N GLY A 123 -41.60 39.59 36.05
CA GLY A 123 -41.61 41.01 35.69
C GLY A 123 -42.99 41.64 35.68
N GLU A 124 -44.03 40.93 35.25
CA GLU A 124 -45.41 41.45 35.29
C GLU A 124 -45.97 41.47 36.71
N LEU A 125 -45.59 40.54 37.57
CA LEU A 125 -46.02 40.47 38.96
C LEU A 125 -45.37 41.57 39.80
N GLU A 126 -44.08 41.84 39.59
CA GLU A 126 -43.36 42.98 40.20
C GLU A 126 -43.88 44.32 39.68
N LYS A 127 -44.12 44.47 38.37
CA LYS A 127 -44.72 45.69 37.82
C LYS A 127 -46.15 45.91 38.31
N LYS A 128 -46.95 44.86 38.45
CA LYS A 128 -48.32 44.94 38.97
C LYS A 128 -48.31 45.30 40.46
N ALA A 129 -47.40 44.73 41.25
CA ALA A 129 -47.20 45.11 42.65
C ALA A 129 -46.68 46.55 42.82
N GLN A 130 -45.80 47.03 41.93
CA GLN A 130 -45.36 48.43 41.91
C GLN A 130 -46.47 49.38 41.50
N MET A 131 -47.27 49.04 40.48
CA MET A 131 -48.43 49.83 40.06
C MET A 131 -49.52 49.85 41.12
N GLU A 132 -49.72 48.75 41.85
CA GLU A 132 -50.72 48.66 42.94
C GLU A 132 -50.28 49.46 44.17
N LYS A 133 -49.00 49.43 44.54
CA LYS A 133 -48.42 50.35 45.53
C LYS A 133 -48.55 51.80 45.09
N GLN A 134 -48.31 52.10 43.82
CA GLN A 134 -48.44 53.46 43.28
C GLN A 134 -49.90 53.94 43.22
N ARG A 135 -50.86 53.02 43.05
CA ARG A 135 -52.31 53.30 43.03
C ARG A 135 -52.90 53.56 44.42
N GLN A 136 -52.24 53.09 45.48
CA GLN A 136 -52.62 53.34 46.88
C GLN A 136 -52.11 54.69 47.42
N ILE A 137 -51.33 55.43 46.62
CA ILE A 137 -50.78 56.74 46.98
C ILE A 137 -51.60 57.80 46.24
N ASN A 138 -52.44 58.55 46.94
CA ASN A 138 -53.03 59.78 46.40
C ASN A 138 -51.99 60.92 46.46
N GLU A 139 -52.15 61.95 45.63
CA GLU A 139 -51.17 63.01 45.26
C GLU A 139 -50.51 63.80 46.43
N ASN A 140 -50.81 63.50 47.69
CA ASN A 140 -50.20 64.11 48.87
C ASN A 140 -49.46 63.12 49.82
N GLY A 141 -49.17 61.90 49.37
CA GLY A 141 -48.15 61.06 50.04
C GLY A 141 -48.54 60.42 51.38
N GLU A 142 -49.82 60.09 51.60
CA GLU A 142 -50.26 59.24 52.72
C GLU A 142 -51.07 58.04 52.21
N ILE A 143 -50.89 56.88 52.87
CA ILE A 143 -51.42 55.57 52.49
C ILE A 143 -52.89 55.49 52.95
N VAL A 144 -53.83 55.19 52.03
CA VAL A 144 -55.24 54.90 52.36
C VAL A 144 -55.40 53.47 52.89
#